data_AF-A0ABD5QP87-F1
#
_entry.id   AF-A0ABD5QP87-F1
#
_cell.length_a   1.000
_cell.length_b   1.000
_cell.length_c   1.000
_cell.angle_alpha   90.00
_cell.angle_beta   90.00
_cell.angle_gamma   90.00
#
_symmetry.space_group_name_H-M   'P 1'
#
loop_
_entity.id
_entity.type
_entity.pdbx_description
1 polymer ?
#
loop_
_entity_poly.entity_id
_entity_poly.type
_entity_poly.pdbx_seq_one_letter_code
_entity_poly.pdbx_strand_id
1 'polypeptide(L)'
;MSSLDITDDHRERIEALRAELADRHAGPYATVGTGEVLSYLLDLAEAVDDPDRSADADRLATGESGSEADTEGVDDEGSDADGRSEPFDRESARETLRERNRRHGDPEEAERSDLYSIAAAFDVAGRSDMAKDELVEAILDAAAGLADDPFAHVDVTVSGADADAADVDDAADANDVDDENAEDDADGEADNGNENDAADGGAGQLNAMMSLLDTHDDKWREGDGDARYEVELPDGDVETARTKDDVRALLFRNY
;
A
#
# COMPACT_ATOMS: atom_id res chain seq x y z
N MET A 1 -3.08 2.11 14.47
CA MET A 1 -3.42 3.37 13.78
C MET A 1 -3.36 4.48 14.82
N SER A 2 -2.49 5.46 14.61
CA SER A 2 -2.41 6.63 15.49
C SER A 2 -3.56 7.57 15.14
N SER A 3 -4.35 7.95 16.14
CA SER A 3 -5.41 8.96 16.00
C SER A 3 -4.85 10.32 16.37
N LEU A 4 -5.08 11.32 15.51
CA LEU A 4 -4.77 12.73 15.79
C LEU A 4 -6.06 13.45 16.21
N ASP A 5 -6.04 14.11 17.37
CA ASP A 5 -7.13 14.99 17.79
C ASP A 5 -6.99 16.36 17.12
N ILE A 6 -8.06 16.81 16.45
CA ILE A 6 -8.16 18.14 15.85
C ILE A 6 -9.17 18.99 16.60
N THR A 7 -8.90 20.30 16.67
CA THR A 7 -9.83 21.27 17.27
C THR A 7 -11.11 21.37 16.43
N ASP A 8 -12.20 21.80 17.06
CA ASP A 8 -13.47 22.04 16.35
C ASP A 8 -13.34 23.06 15.21
N ASP A 9 -12.50 24.09 15.40
CA ASP A 9 -12.20 25.11 14.39
C ASP A 9 -11.53 24.52 13.15
N HIS A 10 -10.53 23.64 13.35
CA HIS A 10 -9.88 22.93 12.25
C HIS A 10 -10.85 21.99 11.54
N ARG A 11 -11.75 21.33 12.29
CA ARG A 11 -12.78 20.47 11.71
C ARG A 11 -13.73 21.26 10.82
N GLU A 12 -14.21 22.41 11.29
CA GLU A 12 -15.09 23.28 10.53
C GLU A 12 -14.41 23.79 9.25
N ARG A 13 -13.12 24.13 9.32
CA ARG A 13 -12.34 24.56 8.16
C ARG A 13 -12.15 23.45 7.12
N ILE A 14 -11.92 22.22 7.56
CA ILE A 14 -11.82 21.05 6.67
C ILE A 14 -13.17 20.75 6.02
N GLU A 15 -14.27 20.85 6.77
CA GLU A 15 -15.63 20.66 6.24
C GLU A 15 -16.01 21.72 5.20
N ALA A 16 -15.61 22.98 5.42
CA ALA A 16 -15.82 24.06 4.46
C ALA A 16 -15.05 23.80 3.15
N LEU A 17 -13.78 23.37 3.26
CA LEU A 17 -12.95 23.05 2.09
C LEU A 17 -13.48 21.83 1.34
N ARG A 18 -14.00 20.82 2.05
CA ARG A 18 -14.69 19.68 1.47
C ARG A 18 -15.88 20.10 0.60
N ALA A 19 -16.72 21.00 1.11
CA ALA A 19 -17.88 21.50 0.38
C ALA A 19 -17.47 22.30 -0.87
N GLU A 20 -16.39 23.08 -0.78
CA GLU A 20 -15.84 23.83 -1.91
C GLU A 20 -15.27 22.90 -3.00
N LEU A 21 -14.48 21.89 -2.62
CA LEU A 21 -13.94 20.90 -3.54
C LEU A 21 -15.05 20.07 -4.20
N ALA A 22 -16.10 19.73 -3.45
CA ALA A 22 -17.26 19.04 -3.99
C ALA A 22 -18.02 19.89 -5.02
N ASP A 23 -18.24 21.18 -4.74
CA ASP A 23 -18.92 22.10 -5.67
C ASP A 23 -18.14 22.31 -6.97
N ARG A 24 -16.80 22.40 -6.87
CA ARG A 24 -15.93 22.74 -8.01
C ARG A 24 -15.51 21.52 -8.84
N HIS A 25 -15.27 20.38 -8.22
CA HIS A 25 -14.62 19.23 -8.85
C HIS A 25 -15.41 17.93 -8.77
N ALA A 26 -16.36 17.80 -7.85
CA ALA A 26 -17.15 16.58 -7.78
C ALA A 26 -18.32 16.64 -8.77
N GLY A 27 -18.41 15.60 -9.62
CA GLY A 27 -19.59 15.39 -10.46
C GLY A 27 -20.85 15.15 -9.61
N PRO A 28 -22.06 15.10 -10.21
CA PRO A 28 -23.34 15.04 -9.51
C PRO A 28 -23.54 13.87 -8.54
N TYR A 29 -22.67 12.85 -8.63
CA TYR A 29 -22.69 11.64 -7.81
C TYR A 29 -21.36 11.38 -7.08
N ALA A 30 -20.35 12.23 -7.30
CA ALA A 30 -19.10 12.12 -6.58
C ALA A 30 -19.22 12.87 -5.26
N THR A 31 -18.73 12.29 -4.17
CA THR A 31 -18.62 12.96 -2.89
C THR A 31 -17.15 12.99 -2.50
N VAL A 32 -16.67 14.15 -2.07
CA VAL A 32 -15.32 14.29 -1.54
C VAL A 32 -15.39 13.88 -0.08
N GLY A 33 -14.56 12.92 0.36
CA GLY A 33 -14.43 12.55 1.75
C GLY A 33 -13.35 13.36 2.47
N THR A 34 -13.23 13.18 3.79
CA THR A 34 -12.22 13.90 4.59
C THR A 34 -10.79 13.49 4.21
N GLY A 35 -10.59 12.23 3.81
CA GLY A 35 -9.26 11.73 3.40
C GLY A 35 -8.76 12.38 2.12
N GLU A 36 -9.66 12.61 1.15
CA GLU A 36 -9.38 13.27 -0.12
C GLU A 36 -9.04 14.75 0.09
N VAL A 37 -9.76 15.44 0.99
CA VAL A 37 -9.43 16.82 1.38
C VAL A 37 -8.06 16.92 2.03
N LEU A 38 -7.72 15.97 2.92
CA LEU A 38 -6.41 15.93 3.56
C LEU A 38 -5.30 15.64 2.55
N SER A 39 -5.53 14.72 1.60
CA SER A 39 -4.56 14.41 0.55
C SER A 39 -4.31 15.64 -0.35
N TYR A 40 -5.37 16.35 -0.74
CA TYR A 40 -5.27 17.60 -1.48
C TYR A 40 -4.50 18.69 -0.70
N LEU A 41 -4.70 18.78 0.62
CA LEU A 41 -3.96 19.73 1.46
C LEU A 41 -2.48 19.36 1.62
N LEU A 42 -2.14 18.07 1.68
CA LEU A 42 -0.75 17.60 1.72
C LEU A 42 -0.05 17.88 0.39
N ASP A 43 -0.66 17.52 -0.73
CA ASP A 43 -0.14 17.78 -2.08
C ASP A 43 0.04 19.29 -2.32
N LEU A 44 -0.91 20.11 -1.87
CA LEU A 44 -0.80 21.57 -1.92
C LEU A 44 0.33 22.10 -1.02
N ALA A 45 0.60 21.48 0.12
CA ALA A 45 1.70 21.89 0.99
C ALA A 45 3.06 21.53 0.38
N GLU A 46 3.17 20.35 -0.24
CA GLU A 46 4.35 19.90 -1.00
C GLU A 46 4.61 20.83 -2.22
N ALA A 47 3.55 21.22 -2.91
CA ALA A 47 3.57 22.21 -4.00
C ALA A 47 3.82 23.67 -3.56
N VAL A 48 3.75 23.97 -2.27
CA VAL A 48 4.11 25.31 -1.75
C VAL A 48 5.57 25.34 -1.30
N ASP A 49 6.14 24.19 -0.93
CA ASP A 49 7.57 24.02 -0.70
C ASP A 49 8.35 24.06 -2.05
N ASP A 50 7.78 23.48 -3.13
CA ASP A 50 8.23 23.67 -4.53
C ASP A 50 7.21 24.50 -5.37
N PRO A 51 7.45 25.82 -5.60
CA PRO A 51 6.48 26.74 -6.22
C PRO A 51 6.15 26.47 -7.70
N ASP A 52 6.90 25.60 -8.38
CA ASP A 52 6.65 25.21 -9.76
C ASP A 52 5.81 23.91 -9.87
N ARG A 53 5.58 23.21 -8.76
CA ARG A 53 4.71 22.03 -8.70
C ARG A 53 3.25 22.46 -8.51
N SER A 54 2.35 21.96 -9.34
CA SER A 54 0.91 22.28 -9.28
C SER A 54 0.09 21.04 -8.95
N ALA A 55 -0.83 21.16 -7.98
CA ALA A 55 -1.72 20.08 -7.59
C ALA A 55 -2.60 19.60 -8.76
N ASP A 56 -2.40 18.35 -9.20
CA ASP A 56 -3.10 17.77 -10.34
C ASP A 56 -4.37 17.05 -9.86
N ALA A 57 -5.51 17.72 -9.99
CA ALA A 57 -6.81 17.19 -9.59
C ALA A 57 -7.29 16.01 -10.46
N ASP A 58 -6.69 15.78 -11.63
CA ASP A 58 -7.09 14.72 -12.57
C ASP A 58 -6.52 13.36 -12.15
N ARG A 59 -5.37 13.34 -11.46
CA ARG A 59 -4.80 12.11 -10.84
C ARG A 59 -5.74 11.45 -9.83
N LEU A 60 -6.58 12.24 -9.15
CA LEU A 60 -7.59 11.72 -8.21
C LEU A 60 -8.78 11.06 -8.93
N ALA A 61 -9.04 11.40 -10.20
CA ALA A 61 -10.17 10.87 -10.97
C ALA A 61 -9.83 9.57 -11.71
N THR A 62 -8.56 9.35 -12.07
CA THR A 62 -8.13 8.18 -12.88
C THR A 62 -7.60 7.00 -12.07
N GLY A 63 -7.41 7.12 -10.75
CA GLY A 63 -6.97 6.00 -9.91
C GLY A 63 -5.57 5.46 -10.25
N GLU A 64 -4.83 6.14 -11.13
CA GLU A 64 -3.41 5.91 -11.32
C GLU A 64 -2.68 6.45 -10.10
N SER A 65 -2.32 5.53 -9.21
CA SER A 65 -1.45 5.78 -8.08
C SER A 65 -0.06 6.13 -8.62
N GLY A 66 0.11 7.40 -8.98
CA GLY A 66 1.40 8.00 -9.28
C GLY A 66 2.20 8.11 -8.00
N SER A 67 3.01 7.09 -7.74
CA SER A 67 4.07 7.09 -6.76
C SER A 67 5.16 8.06 -7.21
N GLU A 68 4.98 9.35 -6.92
CA GLU A 68 6.04 10.35 -6.94
C GLU A 68 6.08 11.01 -5.56
N ALA A 69 6.75 10.31 -4.64
CA ALA A 69 7.21 10.87 -3.39
C ALA A 69 8.32 11.87 -3.73
N ASP A 70 8.11 13.14 -3.43
CA ASP A 70 9.15 14.16 -3.50
C ASP A 70 9.64 14.43 -2.08
N THR A 71 10.85 13.95 -1.84
CA THR A 71 11.62 14.10 -0.62
C THR A 71 12.37 15.43 -0.72
N GLU A 72 11.81 16.49 -0.13
CA GLU A 72 12.55 17.75 0.01
C GLU A 72 13.37 17.80 1.31
N GLY A 73 14.67 18.09 1.15
CA GLY A 73 15.44 18.79 2.18
C GLY A 73 16.72 18.14 2.68
N VAL A 74 17.65 17.73 1.79
CA VAL A 74 19.09 17.83 2.10
C VAL A 74 19.84 18.36 0.89
N ASP A 75 20.27 19.61 1.03
CA ASP A 75 21.33 20.25 0.28
C ASP A 75 22.62 19.43 0.31
N ASP A 76 22.89 18.67 -0.76
CA ASP A 76 24.22 18.14 -1.06
C ASP A 76 24.67 18.58 -2.46
N GLU A 77 25.75 19.36 -2.48
CA GLU A 77 26.39 19.86 -3.69
C GLU A 77 27.04 18.69 -4.46
N GLY A 78 26.36 18.21 -5.49
CA GLY A 78 26.97 17.57 -6.65
C GLY A 78 27.12 16.05 -6.55
N SER A 79 26.16 15.33 -7.11
CA SER A 79 26.35 13.95 -7.51
C SER A 79 25.70 13.71 -8.87
N ASP A 80 26.53 13.31 -9.83
CA ASP A 80 26.15 12.99 -11.20
C ASP A 80 25.02 11.94 -11.22
N ALA A 81 23.97 12.26 -11.99
CA ALA A 81 22.79 11.42 -12.19
C ALA A 81 23.13 10.16 -13.01
N ASP A 82 23.56 9.12 -12.31
CA ASP A 82 23.38 7.72 -12.70
C ASP A 82 22.42 7.13 -11.67
N GLY A 83 21.27 6.58 -12.09
CA GLY A 83 20.21 6.02 -11.22
C GLY A 83 20.60 4.76 -10.45
N ARG A 84 21.77 4.76 -9.80
CA ARG A 84 22.15 3.86 -8.72
C ARG A 84 21.61 4.48 -7.45
N SER A 85 20.80 3.72 -6.70
CA SER A 85 20.36 4.06 -5.34
C SER A 85 21.46 4.82 -4.61
N GLU A 86 21.12 6.00 -4.04
CA GLU A 86 22.08 6.82 -3.32
C GLU A 86 22.91 5.94 -2.37
N PRO A 87 24.24 6.01 -2.43
CA PRO A 87 25.09 5.12 -1.66
C PRO A 87 24.80 5.30 -0.17
N PHE A 88 24.70 4.20 0.57
CA PHE A 88 24.50 4.20 2.01
C PHE A 88 25.52 5.13 2.71
N ASP A 89 25.05 6.25 3.27
CA ASP A 89 25.91 7.23 3.91
C ASP A 89 26.39 6.73 5.29
N ARG A 90 27.53 6.04 5.27
CA ARG A 90 28.10 5.36 6.43
C ARG A 90 28.51 6.33 7.53
N GLU A 91 28.96 7.55 7.20
CA GLU A 91 29.47 8.51 8.20
C GLU A 91 28.32 9.15 8.99
N SER A 92 27.22 9.56 8.34
CA SER A 92 26.04 10.09 9.02
C SER A 92 25.38 9.04 9.91
N ALA A 93 25.30 7.79 9.42
CA ALA A 93 24.80 6.65 10.20
C ALA A 93 25.69 6.38 11.43
N ARG A 94 27.01 6.52 11.30
CA ARG A 94 27.98 6.34 12.38
C ARG A 94 27.81 7.37 13.48
N GLU A 95 27.67 8.65 13.13
CA GLU A 95 27.48 9.74 14.09
C GLU A 95 26.21 9.50 14.92
N THR A 96 25.11 9.18 14.23
CA THR A 96 23.81 8.86 14.85
C THR A 96 23.89 7.68 15.81
N LEU A 97 24.60 6.60 15.45
CA LEU A 97 24.77 5.43 16.31
C LEU A 97 25.69 5.72 17.50
N ARG A 98 26.70 6.57 17.35
CA ARG A 98 27.60 6.96 18.44
C ARG A 98 26.91 7.75 19.54
N GLU A 99 25.89 8.53 19.21
CA GLU A 99 25.11 9.30 20.18
C GLU A 99 24.23 8.39 21.07
N ARG A 100 23.86 7.21 20.57
CA ARG A 100 23.00 6.26 21.31
C ARG A 100 23.70 5.61 22.50
N ASN A 101 22.90 5.22 23.49
CA ASN A 101 23.35 4.44 24.63
C ASN A 101 23.75 3.01 24.22
N ARG A 102 24.84 2.50 24.81
CA ARG A 102 25.39 1.17 24.48
C ARG A 102 24.49 0.01 24.94
N ARG A 103 23.85 0.13 26.10
CA ARG A 103 23.05 -0.94 26.71
C ARG A 103 21.82 -0.34 27.40
N HIS A 104 20.67 -0.96 27.17
CA HIS A 104 19.40 -0.87 27.91
C HIS A 104 19.36 0.30 28.91
N GLY A 105 19.09 1.49 28.39
CA GLY A 105 18.33 2.46 29.17
C GLY A 105 16.91 1.93 29.34
N ASP A 106 16.16 2.48 30.28
CA ASP A 106 14.76 2.12 30.45
C ASP A 106 14.03 2.30 29.10
N PRO A 107 13.41 1.25 28.53
CA PRO A 107 12.77 1.34 27.22
C PRO A 107 11.56 2.29 27.23
N GLU A 108 11.06 2.65 28.42
CA GLU A 108 9.99 3.65 28.57
C GLU A 108 10.53 5.08 28.71
N GLU A 109 11.80 5.25 29.08
CA GLU A 109 12.47 6.58 29.14
C GLU A 109 13.25 6.90 27.85
N ALA A 110 13.63 5.89 27.07
CA ALA A 110 14.42 6.07 25.85
C ALA A 110 13.51 6.25 24.62
N GLU A 111 13.41 7.48 24.11
CA GLU A 111 12.70 7.81 22.87
C GLU A 111 13.24 7.04 21.63
N ARG A 112 14.44 6.45 21.73
CA ARG A 112 15.15 5.78 20.62
C ARG A 112 15.79 4.47 21.11
N SER A 113 15.75 3.43 20.28
CA SER A 113 16.37 2.12 20.55
C SER A 113 17.87 2.25 20.87
N ASP A 114 18.34 1.43 21.83
CA ASP A 114 19.75 1.32 22.20
C ASP A 114 20.57 0.52 21.18
N LEU A 115 21.89 0.68 21.19
CA LEU A 115 22.79 0.01 20.25
C LEU A 115 22.70 -1.51 20.30
N TYR A 116 22.45 -2.08 21.49
CA TYR A 116 22.30 -3.52 21.63
C TYR A 116 21.02 -4.04 20.95
N SER A 117 19.92 -3.29 21.03
CA SER A 117 18.67 -3.63 20.34
C SER A 117 18.80 -3.50 18.82
N ILE A 118 19.49 -2.46 18.34
CA ILE A 118 19.79 -2.29 16.91
C ILE A 118 20.67 -3.43 16.40
N ALA A 119 21.76 -3.75 17.11
CA ALA A 119 22.63 -4.87 16.78
C ALA A 119 21.89 -6.22 16.77
N ALA A 120 20.87 -6.39 17.62
CA ALA A 120 20.04 -7.59 17.60
C ALA A 120 19.12 -7.65 16.37
N ALA A 121 18.62 -6.51 15.88
CA ALA A 121 17.81 -6.44 14.68
C ALA A 121 18.61 -6.79 13.40
N PHE A 122 19.88 -6.39 13.34
CA PHE A 122 20.81 -6.73 12.25
C PHE A 122 21.53 -8.08 12.43
N ASP A 123 21.07 -8.93 13.37
CA ASP A 123 21.68 -10.22 13.73
C ASP A 123 23.21 -10.19 13.95
N VAL A 124 23.73 -9.12 14.55
CA VAL A 124 25.16 -8.98 14.82
C VAL A 124 25.59 -10.00 15.88
N ALA A 125 26.41 -10.97 15.47
CA ALA A 125 26.99 -11.99 16.34
C ALA A 125 28.03 -11.39 17.30
N GLY A 126 28.14 -11.91 18.52
CA GLY A 126 29.14 -11.44 19.49
C GLY A 126 28.89 -10.04 20.08
N ARG A 127 27.72 -9.44 19.83
CA ARG A 127 27.30 -8.09 20.30
C ARG A 127 27.48 -7.83 21.80
N SER A 128 27.51 -8.87 22.63
CA SER A 128 27.68 -8.77 24.09
C SER A 128 29.14 -8.49 24.50
N ASP A 129 30.10 -8.92 23.71
CA ASP A 129 31.54 -8.81 24.00
C ASP A 129 32.20 -7.64 23.27
N MET A 130 31.57 -7.11 22.22
CA MET A 130 32.06 -5.99 21.41
C MET A 130 32.11 -4.66 22.16
N ALA A 131 33.16 -3.86 21.93
CA ALA A 131 33.23 -2.47 22.40
C ALA A 131 32.17 -1.59 21.71
N LYS A 132 31.87 -0.38 22.23
CA LYS A 132 30.85 0.50 21.65
C LYS A 132 31.14 0.82 20.18
N ASP A 133 32.36 1.27 19.89
CA ASP A 133 32.76 1.61 18.52
C ASP A 133 32.79 0.39 17.59
N GLU A 134 33.23 -0.76 18.10
CA GLU A 134 33.21 -2.03 17.35
C GLU A 134 31.79 -2.48 17.02
N LEU A 135 30.86 -2.33 17.97
CA LEU A 135 29.44 -2.62 17.76
C LEU A 135 28.82 -1.69 16.72
N VAL A 136 29.18 -0.40 16.73
CA VAL A 136 28.73 0.55 15.72
C VAL A 136 29.25 0.15 14.34
N GLU A 137 30.54 -0.17 14.19
CA GLU A 137 31.10 -0.61 12.91
C GLU A 137 30.45 -1.90 12.40
N ALA A 138 30.16 -2.86 13.30
CA ALA A 138 29.48 -4.09 12.93
C ALA A 138 28.03 -3.86 12.45
N ILE A 139 27.31 -2.91 13.07
CA ILE A 139 25.97 -2.50 12.60
C ILE A 139 26.06 -1.85 11.21
N LEU A 140 27.05 -0.97 10.99
CA LEU A 140 27.23 -0.30 9.70
C LEU A 140 27.62 -1.27 8.59
N ASP A 141 28.42 -2.28 8.91
CA ASP A 141 28.79 -3.34 7.97
C ASP A 141 27.57 -4.17 7.55
N ALA A 142 26.74 -4.57 8.51
CA ALA A 142 25.48 -5.27 8.25
C ALA A 142 24.47 -4.41 7.45
N ALA A 143 24.36 -3.13 7.79
CA ALA A 143 23.48 -2.20 7.08
C ALA A 143 23.93 -1.94 5.63
N ALA A 144 25.24 -1.84 5.39
CA ALA A 144 25.79 -1.72 4.05
C ALA A 144 25.51 -2.97 3.22
N GLY A 145 25.73 -4.17 3.79
CA GLY A 145 25.40 -5.43 3.12
C GLY A 145 23.92 -5.55 2.76
N LEU A 146 23.02 -5.03 3.60
CA LEU A 146 21.58 -5.00 3.30
C LEU A 146 21.21 -3.97 2.21
N ALA A 147 21.98 -2.88 2.10
CA ALA A 147 21.80 -1.91 1.02
C ALA A 147 22.26 -2.47 -0.33
N ASP A 148 23.34 -3.26 -0.35
CA ASP A 148 23.80 -3.99 -1.54
C ASP A 148 22.88 -5.17 -1.91
N ASP A 149 22.43 -5.94 -0.92
CA ASP A 149 21.49 -7.06 -1.09
C ASP A 149 20.36 -7.01 -0.05
N PRO A 150 19.18 -6.49 -0.40
CA PRO A 150 18.06 -6.35 0.53
C PRO A 150 17.51 -7.71 0.99
N PHE A 151 17.83 -8.79 0.29
CA PHE A 151 17.41 -10.13 0.63
C PHE A 151 18.50 -10.93 1.36
N ALA A 152 19.66 -10.37 1.69
CA ALA A 152 20.77 -11.10 2.33
C ALA A 152 20.37 -11.83 3.64
N HIS A 153 19.32 -11.36 4.33
CA HIS A 153 18.82 -11.95 5.57
C HIS A 153 17.73 -13.01 5.38
N VAL A 154 17.21 -13.19 4.17
CA VAL A 154 16.13 -14.13 3.86
C VAL A 154 16.54 -15.00 2.67
N ASP A 155 16.23 -16.30 2.70
CA ASP A 155 16.57 -17.22 1.60
C ASP A 155 15.64 -17.00 0.39
N VAL A 156 15.70 -15.79 -0.20
CA VAL A 156 14.87 -15.32 -1.29
C VAL A 156 15.80 -14.91 -2.43
N THR A 157 15.88 -15.78 -3.44
CA THR A 157 16.58 -15.46 -4.69
C THR A 157 15.64 -14.68 -5.60
N VAL A 158 15.86 -13.38 -5.77
CA VAL A 158 15.17 -12.59 -6.79
C VAL A 158 15.90 -12.78 -8.12
N SER A 159 15.23 -13.46 -9.06
CA SER A 159 15.72 -13.69 -10.41
C SER A 159 15.83 -12.36 -11.18
N GLY A 160 16.94 -11.65 -10.98
CA GLY A 160 17.22 -10.37 -11.64
C GLY A 160 18.24 -9.45 -10.95
N ALA A 161 18.68 -9.77 -9.72
CA ALA A 161 19.71 -8.99 -9.02
C ALA A 161 21.15 -9.48 -9.27
N ASP A 162 21.32 -10.66 -9.90
CA ASP A 162 22.62 -11.22 -10.24
C ASP A 162 22.96 -10.88 -11.70
N ALA A 163 23.39 -9.64 -11.92
CA ALA A 163 23.95 -9.22 -13.20
C ALA A 163 25.07 -8.20 -13.01
N ASP A 164 25.96 -8.41 -12.03
CA ASP A 164 27.30 -7.83 -12.08
C ASP A 164 28.29 -8.63 -11.22
N ALA A 165 28.54 -9.88 -11.59
CA ALA A 165 29.75 -10.57 -11.18
C ALA A 165 30.19 -11.60 -12.24
N ALA A 166 31.23 -11.21 -12.98
CA ALA A 166 32.15 -12.04 -13.77
C ALA A 166 31.69 -12.52 -15.17
N ASP A 167 32.14 -11.73 -16.15
CA ASP A 167 32.58 -12.17 -17.48
C ASP A 167 33.53 -13.39 -17.40
N VAL A 168 33.14 -14.50 -18.07
CA VAL A 168 34.04 -15.43 -18.76
C VAL A 168 33.26 -16.26 -19.79
N ASP A 169 33.49 -15.94 -21.07
CA ASP A 169 33.42 -16.77 -22.30
C ASP A 169 32.92 -18.23 -22.17
N ASP A 170 31.85 -18.60 -22.89
CA ASP A 170 31.93 -19.69 -23.88
C ASP A 170 30.77 -19.66 -24.90
N ALA A 171 31.09 -20.08 -26.13
CA ALA A 171 30.36 -19.85 -27.37
C ALA A 171 29.35 -20.95 -27.78
N ALA A 172 28.54 -20.60 -28.79
CA ALA A 172 27.70 -21.45 -29.65
C ALA A 172 26.38 -21.97 -29.02
N ASP A 173 25.26 -22.10 -29.72
CA ASP A 173 25.05 -22.42 -31.13
C ASP A 173 23.62 -22.01 -31.53
N ALA A 174 23.45 -21.62 -32.78
CA ALA A 174 22.19 -21.20 -33.36
C ALA A 174 21.27 -22.41 -33.59
N ASN A 175 19.96 -22.24 -33.37
CA ASN A 175 19.02 -22.86 -34.29
C ASN A 175 17.69 -22.11 -34.37
N ASP A 176 17.59 -21.40 -35.47
CA ASP A 176 16.41 -20.86 -36.12
C ASP A 176 15.59 -22.02 -36.74
N VAL A 177 14.29 -22.06 -36.48
CA VAL A 177 13.31 -22.82 -37.27
C VAL A 177 11.95 -22.13 -37.20
N ASP A 178 11.76 -21.28 -38.20
CA ASP A 178 10.54 -21.01 -38.96
C ASP A 178 9.65 -22.26 -39.13
N ASP A 179 8.33 -22.14 -38.95
CA ASP A 179 7.38 -22.76 -39.89
C ASP A 179 5.98 -22.13 -39.80
N GLU A 180 5.45 -21.86 -40.98
CA GLU A 180 4.20 -21.20 -41.29
C GLU A 180 3.03 -22.17 -41.11
N ASN A 181 1.83 -21.65 -40.80
CA ASN A 181 0.62 -22.36 -41.20
C ASN A 181 -0.50 -21.38 -41.56
N ALA A 182 -0.87 -21.40 -42.83
CA ALA A 182 -1.92 -20.62 -43.46
C ALA A 182 -2.98 -21.58 -44.00
N GLU A 183 -4.22 -21.47 -43.53
CA GLU A 183 -5.47 -22.02 -44.10
C GLU A 183 -6.60 -21.25 -43.37
N ASP A 184 -7.76 -20.87 -43.89
CA ASP A 184 -8.44 -20.89 -45.18
C ASP A 184 -9.76 -20.08 -44.98
N ASP A 185 -10.35 -19.63 -46.08
CA ASP A 185 -11.53 -18.78 -46.27
C ASP A 185 -12.85 -19.25 -45.60
N ALA A 186 -13.71 -18.28 -45.22
CA ALA A 186 -15.17 -18.38 -45.38
C ALA A 186 -15.89 -17.03 -45.19
N ASP A 187 -16.33 -16.42 -46.29
CA ASP A 187 -17.34 -15.37 -46.35
C ASP A 187 -18.74 -15.87 -45.91
N GLY A 188 -19.50 -15.00 -45.23
CA GLY A 188 -20.89 -15.26 -44.85
C GLY A 188 -21.61 -14.05 -44.26
N GLU A 189 -21.96 -13.08 -45.11
CA GLU A 189 -22.81 -11.93 -44.79
C GLU A 189 -24.30 -12.34 -44.70
N ALA A 190 -24.98 -12.04 -43.59
CA ALA A 190 -26.39 -11.59 -43.54
C ALA A 190 -26.92 -11.39 -42.10
N ASP A 191 -27.05 -10.11 -41.72
CA ASP A 191 -28.28 -9.47 -41.23
C ASP A 191 -29.21 -10.25 -40.28
N ASN A 192 -29.29 -9.77 -39.03
CA ASN A 192 -30.56 -9.52 -38.34
C ASN A 192 -30.33 -8.56 -37.17
N GLY A 193 -30.74 -7.31 -37.35
CA GLY A 193 -30.92 -6.37 -36.25
C GLY A 193 -32.02 -6.83 -35.29
N ASN A 194 -31.71 -6.78 -33.99
CA ASN A 194 -32.69 -6.42 -32.97
C ASN A 194 -31.97 -5.84 -31.75
N GLU A 195 -31.82 -4.52 -31.77
CA GLU A 195 -31.70 -3.70 -30.58
C GLU A 195 -32.96 -3.94 -29.73
N ASN A 196 -32.80 -4.55 -28.54
CA ASN A 196 -33.32 -4.00 -27.29
C ASN A 196 -33.14 -4.94 -26.09
N ASP A 197 -32.71 -4.30 -25.00
CA ASP A 197 -32.99 -4.58 -23.59
C ASP A 197 -32.13 -5.59 -22.81
N ALA A 198 -31.31 -4.98 -21.94
CA ALA A 198 -30.85 -5.45 -20.63
C ALA A 198 -29.91 -6.66 -20.58
N ALA A 199 -28.66 -6.42 -20.98
CA ALA A 199 -27.52 -7.08 -20.37
C ALA A 199 -27.16 -6.37 -19.04
N ASP A 200 -27.76 -6.82 -17.94
CA ASP A 200 -27.24 -6.59 -16.58
C ASP A 200 -27.02 -7.94 -15.90
N GLY A 201 -25.85 -8.52 -16.16
CA GLY A 201 -25.50 -9.90 -15.80
C GLY A 201 -24.53 -10.03 -14.62
N GLY A 202 -24.40 -9.02 -13.76
CA GLY A 202 -23.50 -9.11 -12.60
C GLY A 202 -23.72 -8.05 -11.51
N ALA A 203 -24.08 -6.83 -11.89
CA ALA A 203 -24.35 -5.76 -10.92
C ALA A 203 -25.74 -5.89 -10.29
N GLY A 204 -26.76 -6.28 -11.06
CA GLY A 204 -28.11 -6.53 -10.56
C GLY A 204 -28.21 -7.66 -9.55
N GLN A 205 -27.42 -8.73 -9.71
CA GLN A 205 -27.41 -9.84 -8.75
C GLN A 205 -26.79 -9.43 -7.41
N LEU A 206 -25.68 -8.68 -7.43
CA LEU A 206 -25.03 -8.14 -6.23
C LEU A 206 -25.86 -7.05 -5.55
N ASN A 207 -26.54 -6.20 -6.33
CA ASN A 207 -27.46 -5.19 -5.84
C ASN A 207 -28.73 -5.81 -5.23
N ALA A 208 -29.28 -6.86 -5.86
CA ALA A 208 -30.35 -7.67 -5.25
C ALA A 208 -29.87 -8.37 -3.97
N MET A 209 -28.60 -8.80 -3.93
CA MET A 209 -27.97 -9.38 -2.75
C MET A 209 -27.73 -8.36 -1.62
N MET A 210 -27.41 -7.09 -1.93
CA MET A 210 -27.30 -6.02 -0.92
C MET A 210 -28.68 -5.56 -0.43
N SER A 211 -29.66 -5.52 -1.33
CA SER A 211 -31.06 -5.22 -0.99
C SER A 211 -31.70 -6.30 -0.11
N LEU A 212 -31.19 -7.54 -0.11
CA LEU A 212 -31.71 -8.63 0.74
C LEU A 212 -31.47 -8.36 2.23
N LEU A 213 -30.30 -7.82 2.61
CA LEU A 213 -30.02 -7.48 4.01
C LEU A 213 -30.91 -6.34 4.50
N ASP A 214 -31.16 -5.36 3.65
CA ASP A 214 -32.02 -4.20 3.94
C ASP A 214 -33.50 -4.61 4.02
N THR A 215 -33.95 -5.50 3.13
CA THR A 215 -35.31 -6.03 3.12
C THR A 215 -35.61 -6.89 4.35
N HIS A 216 -34.57 -7.56 4.88
CA HIS A 216 -34.68 -8.45 6.03
C HIS A 216 -33.97 -7.90 7.28
N ASP A 217 -33.77 -6.59 7.41
CA ASP A 217 -33.17 -5.95 8.59
C ASP A 217 -33.93 -6.29 9.88
N ASP A 218 -35.24 -6.53 9.79
CA ASP A 218 -36.08 -7.02 10.90
C ASP A 218 -35.74 -8.45 11.38
N LYS A 219 -34.89 -9.18 10.65
CA LYS A 219 -34.57 -10.60 10.88
C LYS A 219 -33.13 -10.86 11.28
N TRP A 220 -32.27 -9.87 11.21
CA TRP A 220 -30.90 -10.00 11.70
C TRP A 220 -30.54 -8.77 12.52
N ARG A 221 -29.73 -8.98 13.56
CA ARG A 221 -29.24 -7.89 14.41
C ARG A 221 -27.76 -8.05 14.66
N GLU A 222 -27.06 -6.95 14.91
CA GLU A 222 -25.71 -6.99 15.44
C GLU A 222 -25.80 -7.56 16.87
N GLY A 223 -25.08 -8.65 17.12
CA GLY A 223 -25.08 -9.36 18.40
C GLY A 223 -24.03 -8.77 19.33
N ASP A 224 -24.35 -8.67 20.62
CA ASP A 224 -23.41 -8.27 21.68
C ASP A 224 -22.57 -9.45 22.21
N GLY A 225 -22.62 -10.62 21.55
CA GLY A 225 -21.95 -11.87 21.96
C GLY A 225 -20.65 -12.19 21.21
N ASP A 226 -20.15 -13.43 21.35
CA ASP A 226 -18.91 -13.91 20.67
C ASP A 226 -18.98 -13.89 19.13
N ALA A 227 -20.19 -13.79 18.56
CA ALA A 227 -20.41 -13.61 17.14
C ALA A 227 -21.05 -12.24 16.90
N ARG A 228 -20.55 -11.53 15.88
CA ARG A 228 -20.91 -10.13 15.63
C ARG A 228 -22.33 -9.98 15.09
N TYR A 229 -22.90 -11.00 14.46
CA TYR A 229 -24.24 -10.93 13.89
C TYR A 229 -25.06 -12.14 14.29
N GLU A 230 -26.36 -11.93 14.48
CA GLU A 230 -27.34 -12.95 14.83
C GLU A 230 -28.54 -12.86 13.89
N VAL A 231 -29.01 -13.99 13.38
CA VAL A 231 -30.12 -14.09 12.41
C VAL A 231 -31.23 -14.95 13.00
N GLU A 232 -32.45 -14.43 13.01
CA GLU A 232 -33.65 -15.16 13.40
C GLU A 232 -34.18 -15.95 12.20
N LEU A 233 -34.14 -17.27 12.31
CA LEU A 233 -34.65 -18.17 11.29
C LEU A 233 -36.18 -18.22 11.33
N PRO A 234 -36.84 -18.59 10.21
CA PRO A 234 -38.29 -18.74 10.17
C PRO A 234 -38.80 -19.86 11.10
N ASP A 235 -37.92 -20.77 11.51
CA ASP A 235 -38.19 -21.83 12.49
C ASP A 235 -38.18 -21.32 13.95
N GLY A 236 -37.80 -20.05 14.17
CA GLY A 236 -37.75 -19.39 15.49
C GLY A 236 -36.42 -19.57 16.24
N ASP A 237 -35.46 -20.27 15.65
CA ASP A 237 -34.10 -20.40 16.17
C ASP A 237 -33.21 -19.22 15.76
N VAL A 238 -32.16 -18.95 16.54
CA VAL A 238 -31.19 -17.88 16.27
C VAL A 238 -29.86 -18.50 15.84
N GLU A 239 -29.42 -18.21 14.62
CA GLU A 239 -28.09 -18.60 14.12
C GLU A 239 -27.11 -17.42 14.21
N THR A 240 -25.84 -17.73 14.49
CA THR A 240 -24.79 -16.73 14.65
C THR A 240 -23.86 -16.68 13.44
N ALA A 241 -23.44 -15.48 13.08
CA ALA A 241 -22.63 -15.18 11.90
C ALA A 241 -21.48 -14.24 12.25
N ARG A 242 -20.35 -14.41 11.55
CA ARG A 242 -19.15 -13.58 11.76
C ARG A 242 -19.10 -12.41 10.78
N THR A 243 -19.66 -12.58 9.58
CA THR A 243 -19.70 -11.54 8.55
C THR A 243 -21.12 -11.30 8.03
N LYS A 244 -21.36 -10.13 7.44
CA LYS A 244 -22.64 -9.82 6.77
C LYS A 244 -22.91 -10.72 5.55
N ASP A 245 -21.86 -11.27 4.95
CA ASP A 245 -21.99 -12.25 3.87
C ASP A 245 -22.58 -13.58 4.39
N ASP A 246 -22.12 -14.02 5.56
CA ASP A 246 -22.69 -15.19 6.24
C ASP A 246 -24.16 -14.96 6.62
N VAL A 247 -24.50 -13.78 7.16
CA VAL A 247 -25.89 -13.39 7.46
C VAL A 247 -26.76 -13.50 6.20
N ARG A 248 -26.25 -13.00 5.08
CA ARG A 248 -26.94 -13.04 3.80
C ARG A 248 -27.10 -14.46 3.28
N ALA A 249 -26.10 -15.32 3.44
CA ALA A 249 -26.19 -16.74 3.09
C ALA A 249 -27.25 -17.47 3.93
N LEU A 250 -27.36 -17.13 5.22
CA LEU A 250 -28.38 -17.67 6.11
C LEU A 250 -29.79 -17.18 5.75
N LEU A 251 -29.94 -15.90 5.43
CA LEU A 251 -31.21 -15.35 4.96
C LEU A 251 -31.63 -15.99 3.62
N PHE A 252 -30.72 -16.05 2.64
CA PHE A 252 -30.99 -16.64 1.33
C PHE A 252 -31.34 -18.14 1.38
N ARG A 253 -30.83 -18.86 2.38
CA ARG A 253 -31.16 -20.29 2.56
C ARG A 253 -32.53 -20.51 3.18
N ASN A 254 -33.03 -19.55 3.95
CA ASN A 254 -34.22 -19.70 4.79
C ASN A 254 -35.42 -18.83 4.35
N TYR A 255 -35.20 -17.81 3.51
CA TYR A 255 -36.20 -16.85 3.01
C TYR A 255 -36.06 -16.66 1.49
#